data_AF-A0A263DVX4-F1
#
_entry.id   AF-A0A263DVX4-F1
#
_cell.length_a   1.000
_cell.length_b   1.000
_cell.length_c   1.000
_cell.angle_alpha   90.00
_cell.angle_beta   90.00
_cell.angle_gamma   90.00
#
_symmetry.space_group_name_H-M   'P 1'
#
loop_
_entity.id
_entity.type
_entity.pdbx_description
1 polymer ?
#
loop_
_entity_poly.entity_id
_entity_poly.type
_entity_poly.pdbx_seq_one_letter_code
_entity_poly.pdbx_strand_id
1 'polypeptide(L)'
;MNGRQGEAGGPDEGATHEQTAAELDALARVPGEVLSQLVATHGLCLWEITYGDPPDWTGEGPPDRELAARLCAGCPVRRECLEFELRTAGAQTVGVWGGLSEDDRRALHAVWQARAGRSDEDETSGEQLEGGEWT
;
A
#
# COMPACT_ATOMS: atom_id res chain seq x y z
N MET A 1 1.52 -35.28 -24.54
CA MET A 1 1.17 -34.43 -25.70
C MET A 1 0.24 -33.34 -25.20
N ASN A 2 0.80 -32.12 -25.12
CA ASN A 2 0.21 -30.77 -25.05
C ASN A 2 -1.06 -30.56 -24.21
N GLY A 3 -1.09 -29.69 -23.20
CA GLY A 3 -0.47 -28.36 -23.15
C GLY A 3 -1.56 -27.31 -23.32
N ARG A 4 -1.88 -26.60 -22.24
CA ARG A 4 -2.57 -25.30 -22.23
C ARG A 4 -2.03 -24.59 -20.99
N GLN A 5 -0.96 -23.80 -21.13
CA GLN A 5 -1.01 -22.34 -21.36
C GLN A 5 -1.97 -21.74 -20.32
N GLY A 6 -1.50 -21.23 -19.17
CA GLY A 6 -0.50 -20.16 -19.08
C GLY A 6 -1.26 -18.85 -19.10
N GLU A 7 -1.96 -18.57 -18.01
CA GLU A 7 -2.87 -17.43 -17.86
C GLU A 7 -2.15 -16.29 -17.12
N ALA A 8 -1.67 -15.36 -17.94
CA ALA A 8 -1.26 -13.97 -17.71
C ALA A 8 -1.22 -13.45 -16.25
N GLY A 9 -0.03 -13.46 -15.68
CA GLY A 9 0.33 -12.62 -14.54
C GLY A 9 0.50 -11.17 -14.84
N GLY A 10 -0.07 -10.35 -13.94
CA GLY A 10 0.33 -8.98 -13.78
C GLY A 10 1.81 -8.85 -13.38
N PRO A 11 2.36 -7.61 -13.38
CA PRO A 11 3.78 -7.32 -13.21
C PRO A 11 4.38 -7.60 -11.81
N ASP A 12 3.78 -8.51 -11.03
CA ASP A 12 4.21 -8.93 -9.69
C ASP A 12 4.15 -10.46 -9.46
N GLU A 13 4.03 -11.28 -10.51
CA GLU A 13 3.85 -12.75 -10.39
C GLU A 13 5.07 -13.54 -9.84
N GLY A 14 6.13 -12.87 -9.38
CA GLY A 14 7.41 -13.51 -9.04
C GLY A 14 7.87 -13.40 -7.59
N ALA A 15 7.35 -12.44 -6.81
CA ALA A 15 7.82 -12.20 -5.44
C ALA A 15 6.81 -12.75 -4.43
N THR A 16 7.25 -13.64 -3.56
CA THR A 16 6.42 -14.10 -2.43
C THR A 16 6.26 -12.97 -1.41
N HIS A 17 5.18 -12.99 -0.62
CA HIS A 17 5.02 -12.04 0.49
C HIS A 17 6.24 -12.03 1.45
N GLU A 18 6.91 -13.16 1.62
CA GLU A 18 8.15 -13.27 2.39
C GLU A 18 9.29 -12.46 1.77
N GLN A 19 9.46 -12.55 0.44
CA GLN A 19 10.47 -11.78 -0.28
C GLN A 19 10.16 -10.28 -0.21
N THR A 20 8.90 -9.91 -0.43
CA THR A 20 8.46 -8.52 -0.32
C THR A 20 8.73 -7.98 1.09
N ALA A 21 8.35 -8.71 2.15
CA ALA A 21 8.62 -8.30 3.52
C ALA A 21 10.13 -8.16 3.81
N ALA A 22 10.97 -9.06 3.26
CA ALA A 22 12.42 -8.96 3.39
C ALA A 22 13.01 -7.73 2.68
N GLU A 23 12.44 -7.31 1.55
CA GLU A 23 12.84 -6.05 0.90
C GLU A 23 12.49 -4.83 1.75
N LEU A 24 11.34 -4.86 2.42
CA LEU A 24 10.88 -3.76 3.27
C LEU A 24 11.73 -3.58 4.54
N ASP A 25 12.45 -4.61 5.00
CA ASP A 25 13.37 -4.48 6.14
C ASP A 25 14.43 -3.38 5.93
N ALA A 26 14.81 -3.09 4.68
CA ALA A 26 15.72 -1.99 4.36
C ALA A 26 15.17 -0.61 4.76
N LEU A 27 13.84 -0.48 4.82
CA LEU A 27 13.11 0.74 5.18
C LEU A 27 12.73 0.80 6.66
N ALA A 28 12.99 -0.25 7.45
CA ALA A 28 12.57 -0.35 8.85
C ALA A 28 13.06 0.82 9.73
N ARG A 29 14.20 1.41 9.39
CA ARG A 29 14.79 2.57 10.11
C ARG A 29 14.39 3.94 9.56
N VAL A 30 13.68 3.99 8.44
CA VAL A 30 13.24 5.24 7.83
C VAL A 30 12.03 5.75 8.62
N PRO A 31 12.01 7.00 9.11
CA PRO A 31 10.85 7.54 9.84
C PRO A 31 9.57 7.55 9.00
N GLY A 32 8.41 7.32 9.64
CA GLY A 32 7.12 7.29 8.95
C GLY A 32 6.77 8.59 8.20
N GLU A 33 7.15 9.75 8.75
CA GLU A 33 6.97 11.05 8.10
C GLU A 33 7.75 11.16 6.78
N VAL A 34 8.95 10.57 6.71
CA VAL A 34 9.78 10.58 5.50
C VAL A 34 9.15 9.70 4.43
N LEU A 35 8.64 8.52 4.81
CA LEU A 35 7.90 7.67 3.90
C LEU A 35 6.64 8.37 3.37
N SER A 36 5.87 8.98 4.27
CA SER A 36 4.67 9.76 3.91
C SER A 36 4.99 10.87 2.91
N GLN A 37 6.04 11.65 3.16
CA GLN A 37 6.47 12.73 2.28
C GLN A 37 6.93 12.21 0.91
N LEU A 38 7.72 11.13 0.86
CA LEU A 38 8.18 10.52 -0.39
C LEU A 38 7.01 10.03 -1.23
N VAL A 39 6.06 9.33 -0.61
CA VAL A 39 4.85 8.84 -1.28
C VAL A 39 4.01 10.00 -1.78
N ALA A 40 3.84 11.05 -0.98
CA ALA A 40 3.08 12.23 -1.39
C ALA A 40 3.74 13.01 -2.54
N THR A 41 5.07 13.03 -2.60
CA THR A 41 5.82 13.81 -3.59
C THR A 41 6.03 13.05 -4.91
N HIS A 42 6.22 11.74 -4.83
CA HIS A 42 6.68 10.92 -5.96
C HIS A 42 5.72 9.78 -6.33
N GLY A 43 4.63 9.59 -5.58
CA GLY A 43 3.62 8.57 -5.87
C GLY A 43 2.86 8.90 -7.14
N LEU A 44 2.98 8.06 -8.17
CA LEU A 44 2.30 8.29 -9.45
C LEU A 44 0.78 8.36 -9.30
N CYS A 45 0.17 7.52 -8.45
CA CYS A 45 -1.27 7.57 -8.21
C CYS A 45 -1.73 8.91 -7.62
N LEU A 46 -0.95 9.50 -6.70
CA LEU A 46 -1.29 10.79 -6.12
C LEU A 46 -0.99 11.95 -7.09
N TRP A 47 0.09 11.83 -7.86
CA TRP A 47 0.45 12.79 -8.90
C TRP A 47 -0.63 12.85 -9.99
N GLU A 48 -1.12 11.71 -10.48
CA GLU A 48 -2.23 11.63 -11.44
C GLU A 48 -3.53 12.21 -10.88
N ILE A 49 -3.85 12.00 -9.60
CA ILE A 49 -5.03 12.63 -8.96
C ILE A 49 -4.90 14.16 -8.89
N THR A 50 -3.69 14.68 -8.70
CA THR A 50 -3.44 16.10 -8.44
C THR A 50 -3.13 16.90 -9.71
N TYR A 51 -2.48 16.28 -10.69
CA TYR A 51 -1.92 16.92 -11.88
C TYR A 51 -2.26 16.20 -13.19
N GLY A 52 -2.93 15.05 -13.13
CA GLY A 52 -3.37 14.32 -14.32
C GLY A 52 -4.57 14.98 -14.99
N ASP A 53 -4.89 14.51 -16.19
CA ASP A 53 -6.12 14.90 -16.86
C ASP A 53 -7.33 14.39 -16.05
N PRO A 54 -8.39 15.21 -15.89
CA PRO A 54 -9.57 14.79 -15.15
C PRO A 54 -10.14 13.50 -15.77
N PRO A 55 -10.59 12.54 -14.94
CA PRO A 55 -11.08 11.28 -15.45
C PRO A 55 -12.27 11.52 -16.38
N ASP A 56 -12.38 10.68 -17.41
CA ASP A 56 -13.58 10.68 -18.23
C ASP A 56 -14.76 10.15 -17.41
N TRP A 57 -15.66 11.04 -17.01
CA TRP A 57 -16.84 10.75 -16.17
C TRP A 57 -17.89 9.90 -16.89
N THR A 58 -17.65 9.49 -18.14
CA THR A 58 -18.51 8.63 -18.95
C THR A 58 -18.54 7.17 -18.44
N GLY A 59 -17.63 6.79 -17.55
CA GLY A 59 -17.54 5.43 -17.01
C GLY A 59 -16.81 4.43 -17.91
N GLU A 60 -16.22 4.89 -19.01
CA GLU A 60 -15.41 4.09 -19.95
C GLU A 60 -13.95 3.87 -19.48
N GLY A 61 -13.65 4.30 -18.25
CA GLY A 61 -12.33 4.15 -17.65
C GLY A 61 -12.02 2.71 -17.20
N PRO A 62 -10.73 2.33 -17.13
CA PRO A 62 -10.36 1.09 -16.46
C PRO A 62 -10.87 1.10 -15.01
N PRO A 63 -11.29 -0.05 -14.46
CA PRO A 63 -11.66 -0.12 -13.04
C PRO A 63 -10.48 0.35 -12.18
N ASP A 64 -10.77 0.99 -11.05
CA ASP A 64 -9.77 1.59 -10.14
C ASP A 64 -8.58 0.65 -9.86
N ARG A 65 -8.85 -0.66 -9.74
CA ARG A 65 -7.82 -1.69 -9.53
C ARG A 65 -6.86 -1.84 -10.72
N GLU A 66 -7.37 -1.83 -11.94
CA GLU A 66 -6.54 -1.99 -13.14
C GLU A 66 -5.73 -0.72 -13.42
N LEU A 67 -6.33 0.46 -13.21
CA LEU A 67 -5.61 1.72 -13.27
C LEU A 67 -4.48 1.75 -12.23
N ALA A 68 -4.79 1.40 -10.98
CA ALA A 68 -3.79 1.39 -9.92
C ALA A 68 -2.66 0.39 -10.18
N ALA A 69 -2.96 -0.79 -10.74
CA ALA A 69 -1.93 -1.76 -11.13
C ALA A 69 -0.97 -1.18 -12.18
N ARG A 70 -1.49 -0.49 -13.21
CA ARG A 70 -0.66 0.16 -14.24
C ARG A 70 0.22 1.27 -13.65
N LEU A 71 -0.37 2.13 -12.80
CA LEU A 71 0.37 3.22 -12.15
C LEU A 71 1.44 2.67 -11.20
N CYS A 72 1.11 1.63 -10.44
CA CYS A 72 2.06 1.00 -9.54
C CYS A 72 3.23 0.36 -10.29
N ALA A 73 3.01 -0.26 -11.46
CA ALA A 73 4.07 -0.93 -12.22
C ALA A 73 5.27 -0.02 -12.56
N GLY A 74 5.03 1.28 -12.77
CA GLY A 74 6.07 2.27 -13.06
C GLY A 74 6.44 3.20 -11.89
N CYS A 75 5.82 3.02 -10.71
CA CYS A 75 5.97 3.96 -9.61
C CYS A 75 7.35 3.83 -8.94
N PRO A 76 8.11 4.92 -8.75
CA PRO A 76 9.44 4.86 -8.15
C PRO A 76 9.42 4.58 -6.63
N VAL A 77 8.28 4.79 -5.98
CA VAL A 77 8.13 4.72 -4.50
C VAL A 77 7.22 3.59 -4.03
N ARG A 78 7.13 2.49 -4.80
CA ARG A 78 6.26 1.35 -4.45
C ARG A 78 6.55 0.78 -3.06
N ARG A 79 7.82 0.63 -2.72
CA ARG A 79 8.27 0.00 -1.47
C ARG A 79 7.99 0.92 -0.27
N GLU A 80 8.26 2.21 -0.43
CA GLU A 80 7.99 3.23 0.55
C GLU A 80 6.48 3.39 0.80
N CYS A 81 5.68 3.32 -0.27
CA CYS A 81 4.23 3.29 -0.19
C CYS A 81 3.73 2.09 0.61
N LEU A 82 4.28 0.90 0.34
CA LEU A 82 3.89 -0.32 1.03
C LEU A 82 4.33 -0.32 2.50
N GLU A 83 5.56 0.07 2.80
CA GLU A 83 6.04 0.17 4.19
C GLU A 83 5.27 1.22 4.99
N PHE A 84 4.97 2.38 4.40
CA PHE A 84 4.15 3.40 5.05
C PHE A 84 2.78 2.85 5.40
N GLU A 85 2.11 2.27 4.41
CA GLU A 85 0.77 1.72 4.57
C GLU A 85 0.71 0.61 5.62
N LEU A 86 1.67 -0.31 5.63
CA LEU A 86 1.75 -1.39 6.63
C LEU A 86 1.95 -0.87 8.06
N ARG A 87 2.50 0.34 8.25
CA ARG A 87 2.67 0.96 9.57
C ARG A 87 1.45 1.74 10.06
N THR A 88 0.66 2.30 9.15
CA THR A 88 -0.42 3.23 9.52
C THR A 88 -1.77 2.57 9.60
N ALA A 89 -2.05 1.59 8.73
CA ALA A 89 -3.39 0.99 8.65
C ALA A 89 -3.37 -0.48 8.26
N GLY A 90 -2.32 -0.94 7.58
CA GLY A 90 -2.04 -2.35 7.36
C GLY A 90 -3.17 -3.07 6.62
N ALA A 91 -3.82 -3.99 7.31
CA ALA A 91 -4.87 -4.84 6.76
C ALA A 91 -6.26 -4.17 6.68
N GLN A 92 -6.44 -2.96 7.23
CA GLN A 92 -7.75 -2.31 7.37
C GLN A 92 -8.12 -1.40 6.20
N THR A 93 -7.14 -0.95 5.43
CA THR A 93 -7.37 -0.03 4.30
C THR A 93 -7.95 -0.79 3.09
N VAL A 94 -8.68 -0.07 2.25
CA VAL A 94 -9.19 -0.58 0.96
C VAL A 94 -8.31 -0.11 -0.20
N GLY A 95 -8.46 -0.74 -1.37
CA GLY A 95 -7.78 -0.32 -2.59
C GLY A 95 -6.38 -0.92 -2.77
N VAL A 96 -5.59 -0.29 -3.66
CA VAL A 96 -4.29 -0.80 -4.09
C VAL A 96 -3.17 0.07 -3.54
N TRP A 97 -2.19 -0.56 -2.90
CA TRP A 97 -1.07 0.13 -2.23
C TRP A 97 0.23 -0.60 -2.54
N GLY A 98 1.26 0.12 -3.00
CA GLY A 98 2.53 -0.48 -3.44
C GLY A 98 2.42 -1.46 -4.63
N GLY A 99 1.25 -1.55 -5.27
CA GLY A 99 0.92 -2.53 -6.30
C GLY A 99 0.22 -3.79 -5.79
N LEU A 100 -0.04 -3.91 -4.48
CA LEU A 100 -0.76 -5.03 -3.89
C LEU A 100 -2.24 -4.73 -3.73
N SER A 101 -3.06 -5.77 -3.95
CA SER A 101 -4.49 -5.74 -3.63
C SER A 101 -4.72 -5.85 -2.12
N GLU A 102 -5.96 -5.62 -1.68
CA GLU A 102 -6.33 -5.74 -0.27
C GLU A 102 -5.98 -7.14 0.30
N ASP A 103 -6.33 -8.20 -0.44
CA ASP A 103 -6.08 -9.58 0.00
C ASP A 103 -4.57 -9.89 0.10
N ASP A 104 -3.79 -9.46 -0.89
CA ASP A 104 -2.33 -9.67 -0.90
C ASP A 104 -1.67 -8.87 0.22
N ARG A 105 -2.11 -7.64 0.45
CA ARG A 105 -1.60 -6.79 1.54
C ARG A 105 -1.94 -7.39 2.90
N ARG A 106 -3.14 -7.96 3.09
CA ARG A 106 -3.51 -8.63 4.35
C ARG A 106 -2.60 -9.83 4.62
N ALA A 107 -2.29 -10.62 3.60
CA ALA A 107 -1.35 -11.72 3.71
C ALA A 107 0.08 -11.25 4.00
N LEU A 108 0.53 -10.18 3.34
CA LEU A 108 1.84 -9.56 3.59
C LEU A 108 1.96 -8.99 5.00
N HIS A 109 0.93 -8.30 5.50
CA HIS A 109 0.95 -7.65 6.81
C HIS A 109 1.25 -8.64 7.94
N ALA A 110 0.67 -9.85 7.90
CA ALA A 110 0.95 -10.90 8.86
C ALA A 110 2.43 -11.33 8.86
N VAL A 111 3.03 -11.47 7.67
CA VAL A 111 4.45 -11.83 7.52
C VAL A 111 5.35 -10.69 8.00
N TRP A 112 5.03 -9.45 7.62
CA TRP A 112 5.75 -8.26 8.00
C TRP A 112 5.79 -8.06 9.52
N GLN A 113 4.65 -8.23 10.22
CA GLN A 113 4.59 -8.18 11.68
C GLN A 113 5.46 -9.24 12.35
N ALA A 114 5.41 -10.48 11.85
CA ALA A 114 6.18 -11.59 12.40
C ALA A 114 7.69 -11.35 12.30
N ARG A 115 8.15 -10.77 11.17
CA ARG A 115 9.56 -10.41 10.97
C ARG A 115 10.00 -9.21 11.82
N ALA A 116 9.07 -8.29 12.02
CA ALA A 116 9.28 -7.07 12.77
C ALA A 116 9.36 -7.25 14.29
N GLY A 117 8.76 -8.30 14.83
CA GLY A 117 8.50 -8.40 16.27
C GLY A 117 7.57 -7.31 16.79
N ARG A 118 6.75 -6.70 15.93
CA ARG A 118 5.80 -5.62 16.25
C ARG A 118 4.42 -6.24 16.50
N SER A 119 3.95 -6.25 17.76
CA SER A 119 2.56 -6.55 18.11
C SER A 119 1.72 -5.26 17.99
N ASP A 120 0.51 -5.37 17.42
CA ASP A 120 -0.45 -4.27 17.17
C ASP A 120 -1.05 -3.62 18.43
N GLU A 121 -0.25 -3.30 19.46
CA GLU A 121 -0.78 -2.78 20.74
C GLU A 121 -0.67 -1.25 20.92
N ASP A 122 -0.22 -0.49 19.92
CA ASP A 122 0.03 0.96 20.06
C ASP A 122 -1.01 1.89 19.38
N GLU A 123 -2.23 1.43 19.11
CA GLU A 123 -3.29 2.28 18.51
C GLU A 123 -4.57 2.39 19.37
N THR A 124 -4.42 2.49 20.70
CA THR A 124 -5.49 3.00 21.57
C THR A 124 -4.90 3.68 22.81
N SER A 125 -4.27 4.84 22.62
CA SER A 125 -4.00 5.79 23.71
C SER A 125 -3.80 7.20 23.16
N GLY A 126 -4.79 8.06 23.38
CA GLY A 126 -4.86 9.43 22.88
C GLY A 126 -6.12 9.56 22.04
N GLU A 127 -7.31 9.73 22.61
CA GLU A 127 -7.66 10.98 23.25
C GLU A 127 -8.96 10.80 24.06
N GLN A 128 -8.84 10.45 25.35
CA GLN A 128 -9.91 10.67 26.32
C GLN A 128 -9.79 12.12 26.80
N LEU A 129 -10.45 13.03 26.08
CA LEU A 129 -10.76 14.36 26.60
C LEU A 129 -11.92 14.22 27.58
N GLU A 130 -11.57 13.84 28.81
CA GLU A 130 -12.49 13.91 29.94
C GLU A 130 -12.80 15.38 30.25
N GLY A 131 -14.11 15.70 30.27
CA GLY A 131 -14.71 16.64 31.22
C GLY A 131 -14.26 18.11 31.15
N GLY A 132 -14.95 18.90 30.34
CA GLY A 132 -14.95 20.37 30.42
C GLY A 132 -16.37 20.92 30.55
N GLU A 133 -16.83 21.01 31.80
CA GLU A 133 -18.04 21.65 32.31
C GLU A 133 -18.38 22.98 31.59
N TRP A 134 -19.49 23.02 30.83
CA TRP A 134 -20.10 24.28 30.38
C TRP A 134 -21.06 24.76 31.48
N THR A 135 -20.62 25.72 32.29
CA THR A 135 -21.50 26.57 33.12
C THR A 135 -21.54 27.99 32.58
#